data_AF-A0A9D1JR52-F1
#
_entry.id   AF-A0A9D1JR52-F1
#
_cell.length_a   1.000
_cell.length_b   1.000
_cell.length_c   1.000
_cell.angle_alpha   90.00
_cell.angle_beta   90.00
_cell.angle_gamma   90.00
#
_symmetry.space_group_name_H-M   'P 1'
#
loop_
_entity.id
_entity.type
_entity.pdbx_description
1 polymer ?
#
loop_
_entity_poly.entity_id
_entity_poly.type
_entity_poly.pdbx_seq_one_letter_code
_entity_poly.pdbx_strand_id
1 'polypeptide(L)'
;MTKFKLRRNLLKFLESRPAVPANYTQDTETGGSIEAKYMATGGHEVSTYEEPALQGFSKYTIYYPTELETADEKYPVIVVCNGSGTPISKYLSIPEHFASWGFIVIGTEEEYDWSGFSAEMCIRHLQKFNDNEKIGENEKELAYNLEWEYDATLVDIPILLIAGAGAGDDWVITGEQLQNIYSDIDSNKVMLRRKDTSHNETLYAANGYVAAWFMWHLQGDDEAAKAFLQ
;
A
#
# COMPACT_ATOMS: atom_id res chain seq x y z
N MET A 1 -28.12 -23.34 18.67
CA MET A 1 -26.98 -22.92 17.82
C MET A 1 -27.02 -23.68 16.52
N THR A 2 -27.57 -23.07 15.47
CA THR A 2 -27.62 -23.68 14.14
C THR A 2 -26.30 -23.42 13.43
N LYS A 3 -25.42 -24.43 13.36
CA LYS A 3 -24.18 -24.33 12.57
C LYS A 3 -24.53 -24.47 11.09
N PHE A 4 -24.53 -23.36 10.36
CA PHE A 4 -24.61 -23.39 8.89
C PHE A 4 -23.27 -23.89 8.34
N LYS A 5 -23.28 -25.02 7.62
CA LYS A 5 -22.11 -25.53 6.91
C LYS A 5 -22.05 -24.88 5.54
N LEU A 6 -21.23 -23.85 5.38
CA LEU A 6 -20.98 -23.23 4.08
C LEU A 6 -20.34 -24.26 3.13
N ARG A 7 -20.82 -24.33 1.89
CA ARG A 7 -20.28 -25.26 0.88
C ARG A 7 -18.86 -24.82 0.51
N ARG A 8 -17.90 -25.76 0.41
CA ARG A 8 -16.48 -25.51 0.10
C ARG A 8 -16.25 -24.66 -1.16
N ASN A 9 -17.11 -24.80 -2.17
CA ASN A 9 -17.04 -23.99 -3.39
C ASN A 9 -17.50 -22.54 -3.16
N LEU A 10 -18.45 -22.31 -2.24
CA LEU A 10 -18.87 -20.96 -1.85
C LEU A 10 -17.77 -20.28 -1.03
N LEU A 11 -17.07 -21.03 -0.17
CA LEU A 11 -15.93 -20.51 0.59
C LEU A 11 -14.79 -20.05 -0.33
N LYS A 12 -14.39 -20.91 -1.28
CA LYS A 12 -13.38 -20.57 -2.30
C LYS A 12 -13.77 -19.36 -3.16
N PHE A 13 -15.06 -19.26 -3.52
CA PHE A 13 -15.57 -18.13 -4.29
C PHE A 13 -15.55 -16.82 -3.49
N LEU A 14 -15.81 -16.87 -2.18
CA LEU A 14 -15.72 -15.71 -1.30
C LEU A 14 -14.26 -15.29 -1.06
N GLU A 15 -13.35 -16.25 -0.91
CA GLU A 15 -11.91 -16.02 -0.76
C GLU A 15 -11.26 -15.38 -2.00
N SER A 16 -11.80 -15.67 -3.20
CA SER A 16 -11.30 -15.12 -4.46
C SER A 16 -11.86 -13.74 -4.82
N ARG A 17 -12.70 -13.13 -3.98
CA ARG A 17 -13.23 -11.80 -4.27
C ARG A 17 -12.16 -10.74 -4.02
N PRO A 18 -12.01 -9.75 -4.92
CA PRO A 18 -11.22 -8.57 -4.64
C PRO A 18 -11.70 -7.88 -3.35
N ALA A 19 -10.75 -7.44 -2.54
CA ALA A 19 -10.99 -6.60 -1.37
C ALA A 19 -11.34 -5.17 -1.79
N VAL A 20 -10.90 -4.73 -2.97
CA VAL A 20 -11.10 -3.37 -3.49
C VAL A 20 -11.90 -3.43 -4.80
N PRO A 21 -12.94 -2.60 -4.97
CA PRO A 21 -13.65 -2.46 -6.25
C PRO A 21 -12.70 -2.02 -7.38
N ALA A 22 -12.87 -2.55 -8.59
CA ALA A 22 -12.02 -2.20 -9.72
C ALA A 22 -12.10 -0.71 -10.10
N ASN A 23 -13.28 -0.10 -9.91
CA ASN A 23 -13.60 1.28 -10.25
C ASN A 23 -13.64 2.21 -9.03
N TYR A 24 -12.95 1.87 -7.93
CA TYR A 24 -13.02 2.67 -6.70
C TYR A 24 -12.57 4.12 -6.90
N THR A 25 -11.67 4.40 -7.84
CA THR A 25 -11.20 5.75 -8.19
C THR A 25 -12.31 6.65 -8.76
N GLN A 26 -13.40 6.07 -9.26
CA GLN A 26 -14.56 6.78 -9.79
C GLN A 26 -15.71 6.85 -8.78
N ASP A 27 -15.89 5.77 -8.00
CA ASP A 27 -17.03 5.61 -7.10
C ASP A 27 -16.81 6.23 -5.71
N THR A 28 -15.56 6.44 -5.31
CA THR A 28 -15.24 6.98 -3.98
C THR A 28 -15.64 8.46 -3.90
N GLU A 29 -16.49 8.79 -2.92
CA GLU A 29 -16.82 10.18 -2.60
C GLU A 29 -15.58 10.92 -2.10
N THR A 30 -15.34 12.14 -2.59
CA THR A 30 -14.19 12.97 -2.19
C THR A 30 -14.65 14.26 -1.52
N GLY A 31 -13.89 14.74 -0.54
CA GLY A 31 -14.21 15.91 0.27
C GLY A 31 -13.83 17.25 -0.36
N GLY A 32 -13.07 17.25 -1.46
CA GLY A 32 -12.63 18.48 -2.13
C GLY A 32 -11.90 18.24 -3.46
N SER A 33 -11.60 19.31 -4.18
CA SER A 33 -11.02 19.24 -5.53
C SER A 33 -9.63 18.59 -5.57
N ILE A 34 -8.82 18.77 -4.51
CA ILE A 34 -7.49 18.16 -4.43
C ILE A 34 -7.62 16.65 -4.26
N GLU A 35 -8.43 16.19 -3.31
CA GLU A 35 -8.70 14.75 -3.13
C GLU A 35 -9.30 14.14 -4.41
N ALA A 36 -10.25 14.83 -5.06
CA ALA A 36 -10.83 14.39 -6.32
C ALA A 36 -9.79 14.25 -7.44
N LYS A 37 -8.85 15.20 -7.55
CA LYS A 37 -7.78 15.17 -8.56
C LYS A 37 -6.92 13.92 -8.38
N TYR A 38 -6.40 13.69 -7.18
CA TYR A 38 -5.46 12.59 -6.91
C TYR A 38 -6.15 11.23 -6.68
N MET A 39 -7.48 11.21 -6.51
CA MET A 39 -8.27 9.97 -6.56
C MET A 39 -8.48 9.47 -7.99
N ALA A 40 -8.50 10.38 -8.97
CA ALA A 40 -8.64 10.01 -10.36
C ALA A 40 -7.39 9.31 -10.89
N THR A 41 -7.56 8.48 -11.92
CA THR A 41 -6.44 7.86 -12.65
C THR A 41 -5.45 8.91 -13.14
N GLY A 42 -4.15 8.66 -12.95
CA GLY A 42 -3.08 9.52 -13.42
C GLY A 42 -2.85 9.44 -14.93
N GLY A 43 -1.79 10.12 -15.40
CA GLY A 43 -1.52 10.32 -16.82
C GLY A 43 -0.74 9.21 -17.53
N HIS A 44 -0.14 8.26 -16.81
CA HIS A 44 0.69 7.21 -17.40
C HIS A 44 -0.12 5.97 -17.74
N GLU A 45 0.17 5.35 -18.89
CA GLU A 45 -0.21 3.96 -19.12
C GLU A 45 0.58 3.04 -18.19
N VAL A 46 -0.06 1.93 -17.77
CA VAL A 46 0.46 1.06 -16.72
C VAL A 46 0.70 -0.34 -17.26
N SER A 47 1.89 -0.86 -17.02
CA SER A 47 2.28 -2.25 -17.27
C SER A 47 2.39 -3.02 -15.94
N THR A 48 2.34 -4.35 -16.03
CA THR A 48 2.50 -5.24 -14.89
C THR A 48 3.55 -6.31 -15.19
N TYR A 49 4.44 -6.55 -14.23
CA TYR A 49 5.40 -7.65 -14.23
C TYR A 49 5.19 -8.52 -13.00
N GLU A 50 5.31 -9.84 -13.17
CA GLU A 50 5.20 -10.79 -12.08
C GLU A 50 6.35 -11.80 -12.12
N GLU A 51 6.93 -12.07 -10.95
CA GLU A 51 8.01 -13.06 -10.80
C GLU A 51 7.79 -13.92 -9.56
N PRO A 52 8.02 -15.26 -9.62
CA PRO A 52 8.00 -16.10 -8.44
C PRO A 52 8.96 -15.61 -7.35
N ALA A 53 8.49 -15.57 -6.11
CA ALA A 53 9.29 -15.28 -4.93
C ALA A 53 9.36 -16.52 -4.03
N LEU A 54 10.45 -16.64 -3.27
CA LEU A 54 10.64 -17.77 -2.36
C LEU A 54 9.77 -17.62 -1.10
N GLN A 55 9.57 -18.74 -0.39
CA GLN A 55 8.93 -18.80 0.93
C GLN A 55 7.49 -18.24 0.95
N GLY A 56 7.11 -17.51 2.00
CA GLY A 56 5.75 -17.00 2.22
C GLY A 56 5.33 -15.90 1.24
N PHE A 57 6.28 -15.30 0.52
CA PHE A 57 6.01 -14.22 -0.44
C PHE A 57 5.32 -14.72 -1.69
N SER A 58 5.59 -15.97 -2.11
CA SER A 58 5.12 -16.67 -3.32
C SER A 58 5.42 -16.00 -4.66
N LYS A 59 5.20 -14.70 -4.81
CA LYS A 59 5.35 -13.93 -6.05
C LYS A 59 5.53 -12.44 -5.74
N TYR A 60 6.39 -11.76 -6.49
CA TYR A 60 6.39 -10.30 -6.61
C TYR A 60 5.41 -9.89 -7.72
N THR A 61 4.55 -8.92 -7.43
CA THR A 61 3.73 -8.24 -8.43
C THR A 61 4.14 -6.78 -8.48
N ILE A 62 4.53 -6.31 -9.67
CA ILE A 62 5.10 -4.98 -9.90
C ILE A 62 4.25 -4.25 -10.95
N TYR A 63 3.71 -3.10 -10.58
CA TYR A 63 3.03 -2.17 -11.48
C TYR A 63 3.93 -0.96 -11.74
N TYR A 64 4.03 -0.50 -12.98
CA TYR A 64 4.92 0.59 -13.35
C TYR A 64 4.43 1.34 -14.61
N PRO A 65 4.85 2.60 -14.83
CA PRO A 65 4.59 3.32 -16.07
C PRO A 65 5.16 2.56 -17.28
N THR A 66 4.33 2.22 -18.27
CA THR A 66 4.70 1.40 -19.43
C THR A 66 5.89 1.95 -20.20
N GLU A 67 6.09 3.26 -20.21
CA GLU A 67 7.24 3.91 -20.86
C GLU A 67 8.60 3.43 -20.36
N LEU A 68 8.70 2.93 -19.11
CA LEU A 68 9.92 2.35 -18.53
C LEU A 68 10.43 1.12 -19.30
N GLU A 69 9.60 0.47 -20.11
CA GLU A 69 10.04 -0.64 -20.98
C GLU A 69 10.97 -0.18 -22.11
N THR A 70 10.97 1.12 -22.42
CA THR A 70 11.73 1.69 -23.55
C THR A 70 12.58 2.91 -23.19
N ALA A 71 12.27 3.58 -22.07
CA ALA A 71 12.96 4.76 -21.58
C ALA A 71 13.76 4.46 -20.30
N ASP A 72 14.84 5.20 -20.09
CA ASP A 72 15.69 5.15 -18.88
C ASP A 72 15.26 6.20 -17.84
N GLU A 73 13.94 6.42 -17.73
CA GLU A 73 13.37 7.41 -16.81
C GLU A 73 13.34 6.87 -15.37
N LYS A 74 13.48 7.76 -14.38
CA LYS A 74 13.52 7.37 -12.97
C LYS A 74 12.18 7.62 -12.30
N TYR A 75 11.66 6.57 -11.67
CA TYR A 75 10.40 6.64 -10.96
C TYR A 75 10.57 6.34 -9.45
N PRO A 76 9.88 7.07 -8.57
CA PRO A 76 9.80 6.71 -7.17
C PRO A 76 9.10 5.35 -6.97
N VAL A 77 9.49 4.65 -5.91
CA VAL A 77 8.99 3.32 -5.57
C VAL A 77 8.02 3.40 -4.40
N ILE A 78 6.90 2.69 -4.50
CA ILE A 78 5.98 2.41 -3.40
C ILE A 78 6.05 0.91 -3.12
N VAL A 79 6.34 0.54 -1.88
CA VAL A 79 6.28 -0.84 -1.41
C VAL A 79 5.02 -1.01 -0.59
N VAL A 80 4.21 -2.01 -0.95
CA VAL A 80 2.96 -2.28 -0.25
C VAL A 80 3.16 -3.35 0.82
N CYS A 81 2.81 -3.01 2.05
CA CYS A 81 2.75 -3.93 3.17
C CYS A 81 1.32 -4.46 3.34
N ASN A 82 1.16 -5.77 3.25
CA ASN A 82 -0.16 -6.40 3.19
C ASN A 82 -0.82 -6.48 4.58
N GLY A 83 -2.13 -6.22 4.64
CA GLY A 83 -2.95 -6.51 5.81
C GLY A 83 -3.23 -8.00 5.96
N SER A 84 -3.51 -8.44 7.19
CA SER A 84 -3.81 -9.84 7.52
C SER A 84 -4.81 -10.49 6.56
N GLY A 85 -4.37 -11.54 5.83
CA GLY A 85 -5.21 -12.29 4.89
C GLY A 85 -5.61 -11.52 3.62
N THR A 86 -4.95 -10.39 3.35
CA THR A 86 -5.21 -9.53 2.19
C THR A 86 -3.92 -9.33 1.40
N PRO A 87 -3.47 -10.33 0.62
CA PRO A 87 -2.31 -10.18 -0.25
C PRO A 87 -2.58 -9.22 -1.42
N ILE A 88 -1.53 -8.78 -2.13
CA ILE A 88 -1.63 -7.81 -3.23
C ILE A 88 -2.62 -8.22 -4.32
N SER A 89 -2.74 -9.52 -4.59
CA SER A 89 -3.72 -10.08 -5.54
C SER A 89 -5.18 -9.74 -5.23
N LYS A 90 -5.50 -9.33 -4.00
CA LYS A 90 -6.86 -8.92 -3.62
C LYS A 90 -7.19 -7.46 -3.94
N TYR A 91 -6.22 -6.61 -4.27
CA TYR A 91 -6.46 -5.17 -4.48
C TYR A 91 -5.64 -4.56 -5.60
N LEU A 92 -5.46 -5.30 -6.70
CA LEU A 92 -4.67 -4.89 -7.88
C LEU A 92 -5.03 -3.51 -8.47
N SER A 93 -6.24 -3.00 -8.24
CA SER A 93 -6.63 -1.64 -8.66
C SER A 93 -5.88 -0.52 -7.90
N ILE A 94 -5.36 -0.79 -6.70
CA ILE A 94 -4.55 0.17 -5.94
C ILE A 94 -3.15 0.38 -6.56
N PRO A 95 -2.31 -0.67 -6.75
CA PRO A 95 -1.01 -0.48 -7.38
C PRO A 95 -1.12 0.04 -8.81
N GLU A 96 -2.16 -0.37 -9.56
CA GLU A 96 -2.45 0.20 -10.87
C GLU A 96 -2.73 1.72 -10.80
N HIS A 97 -3.57 2.15 -9.85
CA HIS A 97 -3.85 3.57 -9.65
C HIS A 97 -2.58 4.37 -9.32
N PHE A 98 -1.78 3.94 -8.36
CA PHE A 98 -0.54 4.65 -8.04
C PHE A 98 0.46 4.60 -9.20
N ALA A 99 0.59 3.48 -9.93
CA ALA A 99 1.46 3.44 -11.10
C ALA A 99 1.04 4.42 -12.20
N SER A 100 -0.26 4.66 -12.38
CA SER A 100 -0.75 5.67 -13.34
C SER A 100 -0.33 7.10 -12.99
N TRP A 101 0.04 7.36 -11.73
CA TRP A 101 0.60 8.64 -11.24
C TRP A 101 2.13 8.73 -11.32
N GLY A 102 2.80 7.77 -11.96
CA GLY A 102 4.26 7.79 -12.09
C GLY A 102 4.97 7.18 -10.88
N PHE A 103 4.52 6.01 -10.43
CA PHE A 103 5.18 5.25 -9.36
C PHE A 103 5.45 3.81 -9.82
N ILE A 104 6.58 3.25 -9.38
CA ILE A 104 6.76 1.78 -9.42
C ILE A 104 6.18 1.23 -8.12
N VAL A 105 5.17 0.37 -8.21
CA VAL A 105 4.51 -0.22 -7.04
C VAL A 105 4.79 -1.71 -6.99
N ILE A 106 5.34 -2.19 -5.88
CA ILE A 106 5.67 -3.60 -5.67
C ILE A 106 5.00 -4.13 -4.39
N GLY A 107 4.53 -5.37 -4.45
CA GLY A 107 4.14 -6.12 -3.26
C GLY A 107 4.19 -7.62 -3.49
N THR A 108 3.81 -8.38 -2.47
CA THR A 108 3.91 -9.85 -2.46
C THR A 108 2.57 -10.52 -2.16
N GLU A 109 2.53 -11.85 -2.17
CA GLU A 109 1.39 -12.63 -1.69
C GLU A 109 1.49 -12.97 -0.20
N GLU A 110 2.39 -12.34 0.57
CA GLU A 110 2.47 -12.58 2.02
C GLU A 110 1.18 -12.14 2.72
N GLU A 111 0.60 -13.02 3.52
CA GLU A 111 -0.65 -12.72 4.22
C GLU A 111 -0.46 -11.94 5.53
N TYR A 112 0.77 -11.80 6.04
CA TYR A 112 1.06 -11.20 7.35
C TYR A 112 2.40 -10.44 7.35
N ASP A 113 2.38 -9.16 6.97
CA ASP A 113 3.61 -8.36 6.83
C ASP A 113 3.96 -7.54 8.08
N TRP A 114 3.80 -8.13 9.28
CA TRP A 114 3.97 -7.42 10.55
C TRP A 114 5.43 -7.05 10.87
N SER A 115 6.40 -7.78 10.30
CA SER A 115 7.83 -7.56 10.54
C SER A 115 8.47 -6.58 9.57
N GLY A 116 7.76 -6.18 8.50
CA GLY A 116 8.31 -5.37 7.41
C GLY A 116 9.38 -6.10 6.57
N PHE A 117 9.58 -7.40 6.79
CA PHE A 117 10.61 -8.16 6.10
C PHE A 117 10.31 -8.29 4.60
N SER A 118 9.05 -8.47 4.20
CA SER A 118 8.72 -8.50 2.77
C SER A 118 8.98 -7.15 2.10
N ALA A 119 8.75 -6.05 2.82
CA ALA A 119 9.01 -4.71 2.31
C ALA A 119 10.50 -4.50 1.99
N GLU A 120 11.39 -4.91 2.90
CA GLU A 120 12.85 -4.89 2.66
C GLU A 120 13.24 -5.75 1.46
N MET A 121 12.64 -6.94 1.32
CA MET A 121 12.92 -7.84 0.20
C MET A 121 12.45 -7.26 -1.14
N CYS A 122 11.31 -6.56 -1.18
CA CYS A 122 10.85 -5.82 -2.34
C CYS A 122 11.83 -4.72 -2.75
N ILE A 123 12.36 -3.94 -1.80
CA ILE A 123 13.35 -2.89 -2.07
C ILE A 123 14.63 -3.50 -2.67
N ARG A 124 15.17 -4.53 -2.03
CA ARG A 124 16.38 -5.24 -2.52
C ARG A 124 16.19 -5.83 -3.90
N HIS A 125 14.99 -6.35 -4.17
CA HIS A 125 14.65 -6.89 -5.47
C HIS A 125 14.69 -5.80 -6.56
N LEU A 126 14.05 -4.65 -6.32
CA LEU A 126 14.05 -3.52 -7.27
C LEU A 126 15.44 -2.88 -7.45
N GLN A 127 16.24 -2.79 -6.38
CA GLN A 127 17.63 -2.30 -6.47
C GLN A 127 18.45 -3.14 -7.45
N LYS A 128 18.27 -4.47 -7.45
CA LYS A 128 18.97 -5.34 -8.40
C LYS A 128 18.53 -5.16 -9.84
N PHE A 129 17.24 -4.91 -10.08
CA PHE A 129 16.78 -4.53 -11.42
C PHE A 129 17.38 -3.22 -11.88
N ASN A 130 17.47 -2.22 -10.99
CA ASN A 130 18.16 -0.97 -11.29
C ASN A 130 19.65 -1.17 -11.61
N ASP A 131 20.32 -2.08 -10.88
CA ASP A 131 21.76 -2.32 -11.02
C ASP A 131 22.12 -3.38 -12.09
N ASN A 132 21.12 -3.96 -12.76
CA ASN A 132 21.25 -5.08 -13.70
C ASN A 132 21.90 -6.36 -13.11
N GLU A 133 21.79 -6.60 -11.80
CA GLU A 133 22.37 -7.75 -11.11
C GLU A 133 21.38 -8.92 -10.90
N LYS A 134 21.87 -10.16 -10.84
CA LYS A 134 21.07 -11.36 -10.52
C LYS A 134 21.10 -11.70 -9.03
N ILE A 135 19.98 -12.20 -8.49
CA ILE A 135 19.86 -12.60 -7.08
C ILE A 135 20.75 -13.82 -6.76
N GLY A 136 21.59 -13.70 -5.72
CA GLY A 136 22.34 -14.79 -5.09
C GLY A 136 21.74 -15.25 -3.75
N GLU A 137 22.17 -16.41 -3.26
CA GLU A 137 21.53 -17.18 -2.16
C GLU A 137 21.64 -16.59 -0.73
N ASN A 138 22.29 -15.43 -0.55
CA ASN A 138 22.71 -14.92 0.77
C ASN A 138 21.62 -14.22 1.60
N GLU A 139 20.41 -14.01 1.06
CA GLU A 139 19.33 -13.27 1.76
C GLU A 139 18.58 -14.13 2.80
N LYS A 140 18.77 -15.46 2.77
CA LYS A 140 18.10 -16.43 3.65
C LYS A 140 18.58 -16.38 5.11
N GLU A 141 19.83 -15.99 5.34
CA GLU A 141 20.44 -15.96 6.67
C GLU A 141 20.05 -14.70 7.46
N LEU A 142 19.71 -13.61 6.76
CA LEU A 142 19.19 -12.39 7.38
C LEU A 142 17.75 -12.61 7.87
N ALA A 143 16.87 -13.20 7.04
CA ALA A 143 15.46 -13.46 7.36
C ALA A 143 15.22 -14.24 8.65
N TYR A 144 16.11 -15.19 8.96
CA TYR A 144 15.96 -16.10 10.09
C TYR A 144 16.38 -15.49 11.44
N ASN A 145 17.15 -14.40 11.43
CA ASN A 145 17.84 -13.88 12.61
C ASN A 145 17.25 -12.58 13.20
N LEU A 146 16.21 -12.01 12.58
CA LEU A 146 15.73 -10.67 12.90
C LEU A 146 14.49 -10.76 13.81
N GLU A 147 14.73 -10.99 15.11
CA GLU A 147 13.76 -10.74 16.19
C GLU A 147 13.63 -9.23 16.45
N TRP A 148 13.11 -8.48 15.48
CA TRP A 148 13.09 -7.01 15.55
C TRP A 148 12.04 -6.47 16.51
N GLU A 149 12.51 -5.84 17.59
CA GLU A 149 11.77 -4.81 18.31
C GLU A 149 11.73 -3.54 17.45
N TYR A 150 10.56 -2.94 17.25
CA TYR A 150 10.41 -1.67 16.52
C TYR A 150 10.32 -0.48 17.48
N ASP A 151 10.91 0.64 17.10
CA ASP A 151 10.84 1.91 17.84
C ASP A 151 10.44 3.03 16.88
N ALA A 152 9.20 3.53 17.03
CA ALA A 152 8.64 4.57 16.17
C ALA A 152 9.34 5.94 16.32
N THR A 153 10.05 6.16 17.43
CA THR A 153 10.80 7.41 17.67
C THR A 153 12.01 7.54 16.74
N LEU A 154 12.46 6.43 16.13
CA LEU A 154 13.58 6.42 15.19
C LEU A 154 13.19 6.81 13.77
N VAL A 155 11.89 6.98 13.47
CA VAL A 155 11.45 7.39 12.14
C VAL A 155 11.74 8.87 11.94
N ASP A 156 12.47 9.21 10.88
CA ASP A 156 12.88 10.58 10.53
C ASP A 156 12.28 11.07 9.19
N ILE A 157 11.52 10.22 8.50
CA ILE A 157 10.81 10.53 7.26
C ILE A 157 9.38 11.04 7.53
N PRO A 158 8.76 11.79 6.59
CA PRO A 158 7.36 12.20 6.69
C PRO A 158 6.40 11.00 6.74
N ILE A 159 5.48 10.99 7.71
CA ILE A 159 4.48 9.92 7.89
C ILE A 159 3.06 10.43 7.70
N LEU A 160 2.27 9.68 6.93
CA LEU A 160 0.82 9.85 6.84
C LEU A 160 0.11 8.68 7.55
N LEU A 161 -0.62 8.99 8.62
CA LEU A 161 -1.46 8.03 9.33
C LEU A 161 -2.91 8.16 8.89
N ILE A 162 -3.54 7.03 8.56
CA ILE A 162 -4.90 6.96 8.04
C ILE A 162 -5.72 5.94 8.82
N ALA A 163 -6.90 6.32 9.27
CA ALA A 163 -7.88 5.38 9.81
C ALA A 163 -9.32 5.74 9.43
N GLY A 164 -10.20 4.76 9.47
CA GLY A 164 -11.64 4.96 9.46
C GLY A 164 -12.17 5.46 10.81
N ALA A 165 -13.34 6.08 10.77
CA ALA A 165 -14.18 6.36 11.92
C ALA A 165 -15.62 5.99 11.57
N GLY A 166 -16.14 4.91 12.14
CA GLY A 166 -17.54 4.52 12.02
C GLY A 166 -17.73 3.09 11.55
N ALA A 167 -18.86 2.83 10.91
CA ALA A 167 -19.27 1.53 10.33
C ALA A 167 -19.32 0.30 11.28
N GLY A 168 -18.97 0.44 12.56
CA GLY A 168 -19.08 -0.60 13.58
C GLY A 168 -17.84 -1.49 13.75
N ASP A 169 -16.72 -1.16 13.10
CA ASP A 169 -15.44 -1.89 13.20
C ASP A 169 -14.25 -1.04 13.67
N ASP A 170 -14.52 0.13 14.27
CA ASP A 170 -13.57 1.01 14.97
C ASP A 170 -12.72 0.33 16.08
N TRP A 171 -13.00 -0.93 16.41
CA TRP A 171 -12.23 -1.73 17.38
C TRP A 171 -10.97 -2.36 16.81
N VAL A 172 -10.80 -2.39 15.46
CA VAL A 172 -9.57 -2.92 14.84
C VAL A 172 -8.39 -1.97 15.06
N ILE A 173 -8.62 -0.66 14.85
CA ILE A 173 -7.72 0.43 15.26
C ILE A 173 -8.60 1.54 15.82
N THR A 174 -8.56 1.76 17.13
CA THR A 174 -9.34 2.81 17.77
C THR A 174 -8.74 4.19 17.50
N GLY A 175 -9.57 5.23 17.58
CA GLY A 175 -9.08 6.61 17.52
C GLY A 175 -8.05 6.94 18.61
N GLU A 176 -8.13 6.29 19.77
CA GLU A 176 -7.15 6.42 20.85
C GLU A 176 -5.82 5.74 20.47
N GLN A 177 -5.85 4.53 19.91
CA GLN A 177 -4.64 3.85 19.43
C GLN A 177 -3.94 4.65 18.33
N LEU A 178 -4.71 5.20 17.38
CA LEU A 178 -4.16 6.06 16.34
C LEU A 178 -3.51 7.32 16.93
N GLN A 179 -4.16 7.94 17.93
CA GLN A 179 -3.62 9.11 18.62
C GLN A 179 -2.34 8.79 19.41
N ASN A 180 -2.25 7.61 20.01
CA ASN A 180 -1.04 7.16 20.70
C ASN A 180 0.11 7.00 19.71
N ILE A 181 -0.10 6.29 18.60
CA ILE A 181 0.91 6.15 17.54
C ILE A 181 1.35 7.54 17.01
N TYR A 182 0.38 8.42 16.74
CA TYR A 182 0.68 9.79 16.32
C TYR A 182 1.55 10.53 17.34
N SER A 183 1.32 10.32 18.63
CA SER A 183 2.07 11.00 19.70
C SER A 183 3.50 10.48 19.84
N ASP A 184 3.74 9.20 19.52
CA ASP A 184 5.04 8.53 19.63
C ASP A 184 5.99 8.82 18.45
N ILE A 185 5.49 9.29 17.32
CA ILE A 185 6.31 9.62 16.14
C ILE A 185 6.90 11.02 16.29
N ASP A 186 8.22 11.19 16.29
CA ASP A 186 8.83 12.53 16.44
C ASP A 186 9.00 13.29 15.10
N SER A 187 8.88 12.61 13.95
CA SER A 187 9.01 13.22 12.62
C SER A 187 7.80 14.04 12.18
N ASN A 188 7.95 14.71 11.03
CA ASN A 188 6.84 15.36 10.34
C ASN A 188 5.73 14.33 10.06
N LYS A 189 4.53 14.61 10.56
CA LYS A 189 3.44 13.65 10.55
C LYS A 189 2.10 14.33 10.32
N VAL A 190 1.27 13.69 9.50
CA VAL A 190 -0.13 14.04 9.32
C VAL A 190 -0.97 12.84 9.71
N MET A 191 -2.09 13.09 10.38
CA MET A 191 -3.07 12.07 10.72
C MET A 191 -4.43 12.47 10.18
N LEU A 192 -5.08 11.55 9.47
CA LEU A 192 -6.45 11.70 9.00
C LEU A 192 -7.32 10.56 9.50
N ARG A 193 -8.56 10.91 9.84
CA ARG A 193 -9.58 9.95 10.26
C ARG A 193 -10.85 10.16 9.45
N ARG A 194 -11.12 9.25 8.51
CA ARG A 194 -12.22 9.37 7.54
C ARG A 194 -13.53 8.94 8.18
N LYS A 195 -14.52 9.84 8.19
CA LYS A 195 -15.85 9.57 8.78
C LYS A 195 -16.63 8.54 7.97
N ASP A 196 -17.51 7.83 8.67
CA ASP A 196 -18.44 6.84 8.13
C ASP A 196 -17.78 5.78 7.23
N THR A 197 -16.51 5.47 7.51
CA THR A 197 -15.67 4.55 6.72
C THR A 197 -15.24 3.37 7.56
N SER A 198 -15.46 2.16 7.06
CA SER A 198 -15.06 0.91 7.72
C SER A 198 -13.55 0.65 7.64
N HIS A 199 -13.04 -0.26 8.47
CA HIS A 199 -11.63 -0.67 8.46
C HIS A 199 -11.18 -1.15 7.08
N ASN A 200 -11.97 -2.00 6.43
CA ASN A 200 -11.63 -2.55 5.11
C ASN A 200 -11.73 -1.50 4.00
N GLU A 201 -12.69 -0.57 4.09
CA GLU A 201 -12.87 0.48 3.08
C GLU A 201 -11.77 1.55 3.16
N THR A 202 -11.16 1.73 4.33
CA THR A 202 -10.01 2.60 4.54
C THR A 202 -8.84 2.24 3.62
N LEU A 203 -8.73 0.97 3.18
CA LEU A 203 -7.73 0.49 2.24
C LEU A 203 -7.69 1.29 0.92
N TYR A 204 -8.82 1.87 0.49
CA TYR A 204 -8.89 2.58 -0.79
C TYR A 204 -9.57 3.95 -0.71
N ALA A 205 -10.47 4.17 0.26
CA ALA A 205 -11.29 5.36 0.30
C ALA A 205 -10.51 6.66 0.59
N ALA A 206 -9.28 6.55 1.10
CA ALA A 206 -8.40 7.69 1.35
C ALA A 206 -7.30 7.84 0.28
N ASN A 207 -7.31 7.04 -0.79
CA ASN A 207 -6.20 7.00 -1.74
C ASN A 207 -5.97 8.30 -2.52
N GLY A 208 -6.95 9.20 -2.59
CA GLY A 208 -6.73 10.55 -3.10
C GLY A 208 -5.72 11.33 -2.24
N TYR A 209 -5.80 11.22 -0.92
CA TYR A 209 -4.79 11.80 -0.02
C TYR A 209 -3.49 11.00 -0.03
N VAL A 210 -3.53 9.68 -0.17
CA VAL A 210 -2.30 8.86 -0.27
C VAL A 210 -1.51 9.22 -1.53
N ALA A 211 -2.18 9.30 -2.68
CA ALA A 211 -1.57 9.72 -3.94
C ALA A 211 -1.03 11.15 -3.82
N ALA A 212 -1.80 12.10 -3.26
CA ALA A 212 -1.32 13.46 -3.03
C ALA A 212 -0.07 13.49 -2.12
N TRP A 213 -0.02 12.66 -1.08
CA TRP A 213 1.12 12.57 -0.17
C TRP A 213 2.39 12.12 -0.89
N PHE A 214 2.30 11.04 -1.68
CA PHE A 214 3.43 10.55 -2.45
C PHE A 214 3.83 11.53 -3.56
N MET A 215 2.87 12.14 -4.26
CA MET A 215 3.15 13.14 -5.29
C MET A 215 3.91 14.33 -4.71
N TRP A 216 3.51 14.82 -3.53
CA TRP A 216 4.21 15.91 -2.86
C TRP A 216 5.63 15.51 -2.44
N HIS A 217 5.79 14.42 -1.68
CA HIS A 217 7.06 14.08 -1.06
C HIS A 217 8.08 13.42 -2.00
N LEU A 218 7.63 12.68 -3.01
CA LEU A 218 8.51 11.89 -3.88
C LEU A 218 8.66 12.50 -5.28
N GLN A 219 7.72 13.36 -5.71
CA GLN A 219 7.75 14.01 -7.02
C GLN A 219 7.76 15.55 -6.94
N GLY A 220 7.64 16.15 -5.75
CA GLY A 220 7.69 17.61 -5.57
C GLY A 220 6.43 18.34 -6.06
N ASP A 221 5.27 17.68 -6.07
CA ASP A 221 4.01 18.29 -6.50
C ASP A 221 3.47 19.29 -5.46
N ASP A 222 3.70 20.59 -5.69
CA ASP A 222 3.23 21.68 -4.84
C ASP A 222 1.68 21.83 -4.83
N GLU A 223 0.98 21.34 -5.84
CA GLU A 223 -0.49 21.31 -5.82
C GLU A 223 -0.99 20.26 -4.84
N ALA A 224 -0.31 19.10 -4.79
CA ALA A 224 -0.61 18.04 -3.84
C ALA A 224 -0.37 18.47 -2.39
N ALA A 225 0.70 19.25 -2.16
CA ALA A 225 1.05 19.80 -0.85
C ALA A 225 -0.10 20.60 -0.20
N LYS A 226 -0.95 21.25 -1.01
CA LYS A 226 -2.10 22.05 -0.53
C LYS A 226 -3.17 21.22 0.17
N ALA A 227 -3.14 19.89 0.07
CA ALA A 227 -4.00 19.03 0.89
C ALA A 227 -3.58 19.01 2.37
N PHE A 228 -2.32 19.32 2.67
CA PHE A 228 -1.70 19.11 3.98
C PHE A 228 -1.19 20.39 4.62
N LEU A 229 -0.87 21.40 3.81
CA LEU A 229 -0.37 22.69 4.25
C LEU A 229 -1.51 23.72 4.25
N GLN A 230 -1.69 24.41 5.39
CA GLN A 230 -2.58 25.57 5.55
C GLN A 230 -1.78 26.85 5.68
#